data_AF-A0A7C3XA06-F1
#
_entry.id   AF-A0A7C3XA06-F1
#
_cell.length_a   1.000
_cell.length_b   1.000
_cell.length_c   1.000
_cell.angle_alpha   90.00
_cell.angle_beta   90.00
_cell.angle_gamma   90.00
#
_symmetry.space_group_name_H-M   'P 1'
#
loop_
_entity.id
_entity.type
_entity.pdbx_description
1 polymer ?
#
loop_
_entity_poly.entity_id
_entity_poly.type
_entity_poly.pdbx_seq_one_letter_code
_entity_poly.pdbx_strand_id
1 'polypeptide(L)'
;TNQPIYVQFRVPGNARAGTYHGLIQITTDDNEVQVPVELTVYDFALPSSLSLFVTVWMNSDSLAKHHNVAPYSEAWWSLLERVAALMREHHQNVIITPWSLIRADRDANGKPVLDFQRFDRWVQTFLRQGFKRIEISHIGGREHGQWEDKTFVAYELACEDPQKPKLTIEEWLPLLQAHLKERGWLEISMIHVADEPIEVNVASWKELSNRVRRAAPELRRIDAIHVPDLSNALEVWVPQLNYLEQWLPRFKKAQEQGVELWFYTAWVPQGRYPNRLMDYPLIKTRVLHWINYTTGATGYLHWGWNFWDVPFDQFAPGDNWIVWPGTRAPRSSLRYEAMREGIEDYEYLKILERSAEAAARRFRVHGFDARQFVLMYAQALAPSFQDYSRDPGVLYAVREAIARSIEMLKMRVPVAILARRAGTEVELRGFAPPGTLIGIGDLKTAAAEDGSFTLAATAAPGPVTVTIEHDDVEFSIAVPTLPK
;
A
#
# COMPACT_ATOMS: atom_id res chain seq x y z
N THR A 1 -13.30 23.23 26.31
CA THR A 1 -12.96 21.96 25.62
C THR A 1 -12.62 22.30 24.18
N ASN A 2 -11.83 21.47 23.49
CA ASN A 2 -11.54 21.65 22.06
C ASN A 2 -12.24 20.52 21.29
N GLN A 3 -12.93 20.83 20.20
CA GLN A 3 -13.63 19.85 19.36
C GLN A 3 -13.14 19.97 17.91
N PRO A 4 -12.25 19.08 17.43
CA PRO A 4 -11.85 19.07 16.03
C PRO A 4 -13.01 18.57 15.14
N ILE A 5 -13.08 19.12 13.92
CA ILE A 5 -14.00 18.70 12.85
C ILE A 5 -13.15 18.24 11.67
N TYR A 6 -13.32 17.00 11.22
CA TYR A 6 -12.67 16.48 10.03
C TYR A 6 -13.58 16.69 8.82
N VAL A 7 -13.03 17.26 7.73
CA VAL A 7 -13.75 17.54 6.49
C VAL A 7 -13.03 16.84 5.35
N GLN A 8 -13.77 16.04 4.58
CA GLN A 8 -13.26 15.29 3.43
C GLN A 8 -13.89 15.84 2.15
N PHE A 9 -13.06 16.16 1.15
CA PHE A 9 -13.52 16.54 -0.18
C PHE A 9 -13.31 15.37 -1.14
N ARG A 10 -14.41 14.88 -1.74
CA ARG A 10 -14.36 13.84 -2.76
C ARG A 10 -14.42 14.48 -4.15
N VAL A 11 -13.29 14.49 -4.85
CA VAL A 11 -13.17 15.06 -6.19
C VAL A 11 -13.52 13.99 -7.23
N PRO A 12 -14.57 14.19 -8.07
CA PRO A 12 -14.89 13.25 -9.15
C PRO A 12 -13.75 13.11 -10.16
N GLY A 13 -13.54 11.90 -10.71
CA GLY A 13 -12.46 11.65 -11.68
C GLY A 13 -12.58 12.41 -13.00
N ASN A 14 -13.73 13.04 -13.27
CA ASN A 14 -13.98 13.90 -14.43
C ASN A 14 -14.10 15.40 -14.06
N ALA A 15 -13.74 15.78 -12.82
CA ALA A 15 -13.71 17.18 -12.43
C ALA A 15 -12.74 17.96 -13.32
N ARG A 16 -13.12 19.19 -13.69
CA ARG A 16 -12.24 20.05 -14.48
C ARG A 16 -11.09 20.55 -13.60
N ALA A 17 -9.89 20.57 -14.15
CA ALA A 17 -8.75 21.19 -13.49
C ALA A 17 -9.01 22.69 -13.22
N GLY A 18 -8.42 23.20 -12.14
CA GLY A 18 -8.54 24.59 -11.74
C GLY A 18 -8.69 24.77 -10.23
N THR A 19 -8.81 26.03 -9.82
CA THR A 19 -9.00 26.42 -8.42
C THR A 19 -10.49 26.60 -8.13
N TYR A 20 -10.98 25.90 -7.12
CA TYR A 20 -12.36 25.98 -6.63
C TYR A 20 -12.36 26.70 -5.29
N HIS A 21 -13.37 27.55 -5.08
CA HIS A 21 -13.58 28.26 -3.82
C HIS A 21 -14.89 27.84 -3.18
N GLY A 22 -14.88 27.70 -1.86
CA GLY A 22 -16.03 27.35 -1.06
C GLY A 22 -15.96 27.95 0.34
N LEU A 23 -17.01 27.72 1.11
CA LEU A 23 -17.14 28.20 2.48
C LEU A 23 -17.65 27.08 3.37
N ILE A 24 -16.99 26.86 4.50
CA ILE A 24 -17.52 26.04 5.59
C ILE A 24 -18.08 26.99 6.64
N GLN A 25 -19.38 26.90 6.89
CA GLN A 25 -20.06 27.65 7.93
C GLN A 25 -20.21 26.78 9.18
N ILE A 26 -19.75 27.29 10.32
CA ILE A 26 -19.85 26.64 11.63
C ILE A 26 -20.75 27.51 12.49
N THR A 27 -21.90 26.97 12.88
CA THR A 27 -22.87 27.64 13.76
C THR A 27 -22.86 26.97 15.12
N THR A 28 -22.71 27.76 16.17
CA THR A 28 -22.91 27.37 17.58
C THR A 28 -24.05 28.19 18.17
N ASP A 29 -24.44 27.89 19.41
CA ASP A 29 -25.49 28.65 20.12
C ASP A 29 -25.10 30.14 20.30
N ASP A 30 -23.80 30.44 20.33
CA ASP A 30 -23.27 31.78 20.63
C ASP A 30 -22.79 32.54 19.38
N ASN A 31 -22.30 31.85 18.35
CA ASN A 31 -21.58 32.48 17.23
C ASN A 31 -21.73 31.72 15.91
N GLU A 32 -21.49 32.44 14.81
CA GLU A 32 -21.27 31.87 13.49
C GLU A 32 -19.86 32.20 13.00
N VAL A 33 -19.14 31.19 12.52
CA VAL A 33 -17.80 31.32 11.95
C VAL A 33 -17.80 30.80 10.52
N GLN A 34 -17.21 31.57 9.61
CA GLN A 34 -17.06 31.21 8.21
C GLN A 34 -15.59 30.93 7.92
N VAL A 35 -15.29 29.73 7.42
CA VAL A 35 -13.94 29.30 7.03
C VAL A 35 -13.87 29.21 5.51
N PRO A 36 -13.14 30.11 4.83
CA PRO A 36 -12.95 30.02 3.38
C PRO A 36 -12.10 28.81 3.03
N VAL A 37 -12.46 28.11 1.96
CA VAL A 37 -11.75 26.93 1.45
C VAL A 37 -11.35 27.18 0.01
N GLU A 38 -10.10 26.90 -0.30
CA GLU A 38 -9.57 26.82 -1.65
C GLU A 38 -9.16 25.37 -1.96
N LEU A 39 -9.59 24.85 -3.10
CA LEU A 39 -9.27 23.50 -3.56
C LEU A 39 -8.70 23.55 -4.98
N THR A 40 -7.43 23.18 -5.13
CA THR A 40 -6.78 23.01 -6.44
C THR A 40 -7.00 21.60 -6.97
N VAL A 41 -7.67 21.50 -8.12
CA VAL A 41 -7.81 20.26 -8.88
C VAL A 41 -6.79 20.27 -10.01
N TYR A 42 -5.84 19.34 -9.98
CA TYR A 42 -4.83 19.17 -11.03
C TYR A 42 -5.41 18.41 -12.22
N ASP A 43 -4.86 18.64 -13.42
CA ASP A 43 -5.29 18.04 -14.69
C ASP A 43 -4.82 16.58 -14.83
N PHE A 44 -5.02 15.74 -13.82
CA PHE A 44 -4.89 14.29 -13.92
C PHE A 44 -5.80 13.61 -12.88
N ALA A 45 -6.22 12.40 -13.20
CA ALA A 45 -7.01 11.58 -12.30
C ALA A 45 -6.18 10.42 -11.73
N LEU A 46 -6.45 10.05 -10.48
CA LEU A 46 -6.07 8.74 -9.99
C LEU A 46 -6.80 7.66 -10.81
N PRO A 47 -6.13 6.54 -11.16
CA PRO A 47 -6.82 5.44 -11.81
C PRO A 47 -7.90 4.88 -10.87
N SER A 48 -8.97 4.33 -11.45
CA SER A 48 -10.01 3.62 -10.69
C SER A 48 -9.49 2.41 -9.90
N SER A 49 -8.28 1.98 -10.24
CA SER A 49 -7.63 0.79 -9.71
C SER A 49 -6.17 1.10 -9.41
N LEU A 50 -5.85 1.37 -8.14
CA LEU A 50 -4.48 1.70 -7.71
C LEU A 50 -3.55 0.49 -7.78
N SER A 51 -2.26 0.73 -8.01
CA SER A 51 -1.27 -0.30 -8.30
C SER A 51 -0.66 -0.98 -7.06
N LEU A 52 -0.67 -0.32 -5.90
CA LEU A 52 -0.18 -0.91 -4.65
C LEU A 52 -1.14 -1.96 -4.10
N PHE A 53 -0.65 -3.14 -3.72
CA PHE A 53 -1.43 -4.14 -3.00
C PHE A 53 -1.46 -3.82 -1.51
N VAL A 54 -2.65 -3.77 -0.92
CA VAL A 54 -2.82 -3.43 0.49
C VAL A 54 -3.78 -4.40 1.12
N THR A 55 -3.35 -4.99 2.24
CA THR A 55 -4.15 -5.84 3.12
C THR A 55 -4.05 -5.30 4.55
N VAL A 56 -5.20 -5.14 5.21
CA VAL A 56 -5.27 -4.95 6.66
C VAL A 56 -6.26 -5.98 7.16
N TRP A 57 -5.79 -6.94 7.97
CA TRP A 57 -6.58 -8.12 8.27
C TRP A 57 -7.76 -7.79 9.18
N MET A 58 -8.92 -8.32 8.82
CA MET A 58 -10.15 -8.19 9.59
C MET A 58 -10.36 -9.41 10.47
N ASN A 59 -10.87 -9.17 11.67
CA ASN A 59 -11.40 -10.18 12.57
C ASN A 59 -12.92 -10.28 12.41
N SER A 60 -13.39 -11.37 11.79
CA SER A 60 -14.81 -11.62 11.55
C SER A 60 -15.61 -11.80 12.85
N ASP A 61 -15.07 -12.50 13.84
CA ASP A 61 -15.78 -12.77 15.10
C ASP A 61 -15.96 -11.49 15.92
N SER A 62 -14.91 -10.67 15.99
CA SER A 62 -14.96 -9.34 16.61
C SER A 62 -15.98 -8.45 15.88
N LEU A 63 -16.00 -8.48 14.54
CA LEU A 63 -16.98 -7.73 13.76
C LEU A 63 -18.43 -8.15 14.10
N ALA A 64 -18.70 -9.46 14.13
CA ALA A 64 -20.03 -10.00 14.41
C ALA A 64 -20.50 -9.66 15.82
N LYS A 65 -19.62 -9.84 16.81
CA LYS A 65 -19.88 -9.54 18.22
C LYS A 65 -20.24 -8.07 18.43
N HIS A 66 -19.43 -7.15 17.90
CA HIS A 66 -19.63 -5.70 18.12
C HIS A 66 -20.83 -5.12 17.34
N HIS A 67 -21.33 -5.81 16.32
CA HIS A 67 -22.55 -5.42 15.61
C HIS A 67 -23.77 -6.27 15.97
N ASN A 68 -23.63 -7.21 16.92
CA ASN A 68 -24.69 -8.11 17.35
C ASN A 68 -25.38 -8.84 16.18
N VAL A 69 -24.59 -9.37 15.25
CA VAL A 69 -25.08 -10.12 14.07
C VAL A 69 -24.60 -11.57 14.14
N ALA A 70 -25.50 -12.51 13.86
CA ALA A 70 -25.14 -13.92 13.79
C ALA A 70 -24.23 -14.17 12.57
N PRO A 71 -23.05 -14.81 12.74
CA PRO A 71 -22.17 -15.16 11.64
C PRO A 71 -22.91 -15.89 10.52
N TYR A 72 -22.61 -15.53 9.26
CA TYR A 72 -23.18 -16.12 8.04
C TYR A 72 -24.69 -15.91 7.79
N SER A 73 -25.41 -15.18 8.66
CA SER A 73 -26.77 -14.72 8.38
C SER A 73 -26.82 -13.70 7.23
N GLU A 74 -28.00 -13.43 6.66
CA GLU A 74 -28.13 -12.37 5.64
C GLU A 74 -27.75 -10.98 6.18
N ALA A 75 -27.98 -10.72 7.47
CA ALA A 75 -27.52 -9.51 8.14
C ALA A 75 -25.99 -9.44 8.20
N TRP A 76 -25.31 -10.56 8.42
CA TRP A 76 -23.85 -10.67 8.37
C TRP A 76 -23.30 -10.38 6.97
N TRP A 77 -23.86 -10.97 5.93
CA TRP A 77 -23.43 -10.71 4.55
C TRP A 77 -23.68 -9.26 4.13
N SER A 78 -24.81 -8.68 4.54
CA SER A 78 -25.10 -7.26 4.32
C SER A 78 -24.12 -6.34 5.05
N LEU A 79 -23.68 -6.72 6.27
CA LEU A 79 -22.62 -6.01 6.99
C LEU A 79 -21.28 -6.14 6.27
N LEU A 80 -20.94 -7.34 5.80
CA LEU A 80 -19.69 -7.60 5.08
C LEU A 80 -19.59 -6.77 3.80
N GLU A 81 -20.69 -6.58 3.06
CA GLU A 81 -20.72 -5.70 1.88
C GLU A 81 -20.39 -4.25 2.23
N ARG A 82 -20.91 -3.73 3.35
CA ARG A 82 -20.58 -2.38 3.85
C ARG A 82 -19.12 -2.29 4.30
N VAL A 83 -18.61 -3.34 4.93
CA VAL A 83 -17.19 -3.42 5.32
C VAL A 83 -16.29 -3.42 4.09
N ALA A 84 -16.60 -4.24 3.09
CA ALA A 84 -15.85 -4.30 1.84
C ALA A 84 -15.86 -2.93 1.13
N ALA A 85 -17.00 -2.22 1.11
CA ALA A 85 -17.08 -0.86 0.57
C ALA A 85 -16.17 0.13 1.34
N LEU A 86 -16.18 0.10 2.68
CA LEU A 86 -15.30 0.95 3.49
C LEU A 86 -13.81 0.65 3.25
N MET A 87 -13.44 -0.62 3.15
CA MET A 87 -12.07 -1.03 2.83
C MET A 87 -11.64 -0.52 1.45
N ARG A 88 -12.52 -0.58 0.45
CA ARG A 88 -12.24 -0.06 -0.90
C ARG A 88 -12.14 1.45 -0.94
N GLU A 89 -12.95 2.17 -0.16
CA GLU A 89 -12.82 3.63 -0.01
C GLU A 89 -11.40 4.02 0.47
N HIS A 90 -10.75 3.14 1.23
CA HIS A 90 -9.39 3.30 1.75
C HIS A 90 -8.35 2.51 0.96
N HIS A 91 -8.68 2.14 -0.27
CA HIS A 91 -7.80 1.48 -1.25
C HIS A 91 -7.31 0.07 -0.89
N GLN A 92 -7.73 -0.53 0.22
CA GLN A 92 -7.42 -1.93 0.53
C GLN A 92 -8.00 -2.86 -0.55
N ASN A 93 -7.15 -3.56 -1.28
CA ASN A 93 -7.52 -4.34 -2.47
C ASN A 93 -7.13 -5.82 -2.36
N VAL A 94 -6.63 -6.25 -1.21
CA VAL A 94 -6.38 -7.65 -0.87
C VAL A 94 -7.11 -7.99 0.43
N ILE A 95 -7.72 -9.17 0.47
CA ILE A 95 -8.54 -9.62 1.60
C ILE A 95 -8.08 -10.98 2.12
N ILE A 96 -7.82 -11.03 3.43
CA ILE A 96 -7.64 -12.28 4.16
C ILE A 96 -8.95 -13.09 4.11
N THR A 97 -8.85 -14.32 3.64
CA THR A 97 -9.97 -15.22 3.33
C THR A 97 -9.78 -16.48 4.15
N PRO A 98 -10.57 -16.67 5.23
CA PRO A 98 -10.43 -17.83 6.09
C PRO A 98 -10.75 -19.12 5.34
N TRP A 99 -9.85 -20.11 5.36
CA TRP A 99 -10.17 -21.44 4.83
C TRP A 99 -11.24 -22.15 5.66
N SER A 100 -11.51 -21.70 6.90
CA SER A 100 -12.63 -22.18 7.73
C SER A 100 -14.03 -21.89 7.14
N LEU A 101 -14.10 -21.12 6.06
CA LEU A 101 -15.32 -20.96 5.26
C LEU A 101 -15.62 -22.20 4.40
N ILE A 102 -14.64 -23.08 4.19
CA ILE A 102 -14.79 -24.33 3.45
C ILE A 102 -15.32 -25.38 4.42
N ARG A 103 -16.50 -25.93 4.13
CA ARG A 103 -17.01 -27.07 4.88
C ARG A 103 -16.40 -28.34 4.33
N ALA A 104 -16.02 -29.25 5.22
CA ALA A 104 -15.40 -30.52 4.85
C ALA A 104 -16.18 -31.69 5.43
N ASP A 105 -16.18 -32.78 4.70
CA ASP A 105 -16.65 -34.07 5.18
C ASP A 105 -15.90 -35.21 4.45
N ARG A 106 -16.19 -36.47 4.80
CA ARG A 106 -15.80 -37.64 4.04
C ARG A 106 -17.03 -38.39 3.52
N ASP A 107 -16.96 -38.87 2.28
CA ASP A 107 -17.97 -39.72 1.67
C ASP A 107 -18.01 -41.13 2.29
N ALA A 108 -18.92 -41.99 1.81
CA ALA A 108 -19.07 -43.37 2.29
C ALA A 108 -17.82 -44.25 2.08
N ASN A 109 -16.90 -43.83 1.19
CA ASN A 109 -15.62 -44.52 0.92
C ASN A 109 -14.44 -43.85 1.63
N GLY A 110 -14.68 -42.86 2.49
CA GLY A 110 -13.65 -42.12 3.22
C GLY A 110 -12.96 -41.01 2.42
N LYS A 111 -13.42 -40.71 1.20
CA LYS A 111 -12.80 -39.66 0.36
C LYS A 111 -13.23 -38.26 0.83
N PRO A 112 -12.33 -37.27 0.81
CA PRO A 112 -12.68 -35.88 1.13
C PRO A 112 -13.77 -35.31 0.21
N VAL A 113 -14.74 -34.63 0.81
CA VAL A 113 -15.78 -33.85 0.13
C VAL A 113 -15.76 -32.45 0.70
N LEU A 114 -15.59 -31.44 -0.15
CA LEU A 114 -15.55 -30.04 0.24
C LEU A 114 -16.75 -29.28 -0.32
N ASP A 115 -17.31 -28.39 0.49
CA ASP A 115 -18.32 -27.42 0.08
C ASP A 115 -17.79 -25.99 0.23
N PHE A 116 -17.70 -25.31 -0.91
CA PHE A 116 -17.16 -23.96 -1.04
C PHE A 116 -18.21 -22.85 -1.01
N GLN A 117 -19.49 -23.12 -0.76
CA GLN A 117 -20.55 -22.10 -0.87
C GLN A 117 -20.27 -20.82 -0.05
N ARG A 118 -19.82 -20.95 1.20
CA ARG A 118 -19.48 -19.79 2.04
C ARG A 118 -18.20 -19.12 1.58
N PHE A 119 -17.19 -19.90 1.20
CA PHE A 119 -15.93 -19.41 0.63
C PHE A 119 -16.19 -18.58 -0.64
N ASP A 120 -17.00 -19.09 -1.56
CA ASP A 120 -17.37 -18.43 -2.80
C ASP A 120 -18.12 -17.14 -2.55
N ARG A 121 -19.11 -17.15 -1.65
CA ARG A 121 -19.88 -15.95 -1.30
C ARG A 121 -18.98 -14.88 -0.70
N TRP A 122 -18.01 -15.27 0.13
CA TRP A 122 -16.99 -14.36 0.66
C TRP A 122 -16.16 -13.75 -0.46
N VAL A 123 -15.47 -14.56 -1.26
CA VAL A 123 -14.59 -14.08 -2.34
C VAL A 123 -15.36 -13.18 -3.29
N GLN A 124 -16.54 -13.59 -3.73
CA GLN A 124 -17.39 -12.79 -4.62
C GLN A 124 -17.81 -11.45 -4.01
N THR A 125 -18.05 -11.39 -2.70
CA THR A 125 -18.41 -10.12 -2.01
C THR A 125 -17.31 -9.08 -2.19
N PHE A 126 -16.05 -9.49 -2.01
CA PHE A 126 -14.90 -8.60 -2.16
C PHE A 126 -14.57 -8.31 -3.63
N LEU A 127 -14.63 -9.32 -4.52
CA LEU A 127 -14.40 -9.10 -5.95
C LEU A 127 -15.41 -8.13 -6.57
N ARG A 128 -16.70 -8.20 -6.18
CA ARG A 128 -17.73 -7.23 -6.65
C ARG A 128 -17.42 -5.79 -6.25
N GLN A 129 -16.72 -5.58 -5.14
CA GLN A 129 -16.29 -4.26 -4.68
C GLN A 129 -14.96 -3.81 -5.36
N GLY A 130 -14.32 -4.67 -6.15
CA GLY A 130 -13.09 -4.34 -6.87
C GLY A 130 -11.80 -4.71 -6.11
N PHE A 131 -11.86 -5.65 -5.17
CA PHE A 131 -10.65 -6.31 -4.67
C PHE A 131 -9.95 -7.07 -5.80
N LYS A 132 -8.62 -7.12 -5.73
CA LYS A 132 -7.76 -7.69 -6.78
C LYS A 132 -7.20 -9.05 -6.44
N ARG A 133 -7.04 -9.36 -5.14
CA ARG A 133 -6.42 -10.60 -4.66
C ARG A 133 -7.07 -11.08 -3.37
N ILE A 134 -6.89 -12.37 -3.10
CA ILE A 134 -7.24 -13.00 -1.82
C ILE A 134 -6.02 -13.66 -1.18
N GLU A 135 -5.91 -13.53 0.12
CA GLU A 135 -4.93 -14.21 0.98
C GLU A 135 -5.66 -15.31 1.74
N ILE A 136 -5.46 -16.57 1.40
CA ILE A 136 -6.05 -17.70 2.12
C ILE A 136 -5.28 -17.86 3.44
N SER A 137 -6.00 -17.94 4.56
CA SER A 137 -5.42 -17.91 5.91
C SER A 137 -4.41 -19.04 6.17
N HIS A 138 -3.57 -18.87 7.20
CA HIS A 138 -2.46 -19.76 7.53
C HIS A 138 -2.88 -21.24 7.63
N ILE A 139 -2.12 -22.13 6.99
CA ILE A 139 -2.36 -23.59 6.98
C ILE A 139 -1.60 -24.32 8.08
N GLY A 140 -0.83 -23.61 8.91
CA GLY A 140 -0.06 -24.19 9.99
C GLY A 140 0.40 -23.13 10.97
N GLY A 141 1.16 -23.58 11.97
CA GLY A 141 1.69 -22.73 13.02
C GLY A 141 2.70 -23.47 13.87
N ARG A 142 3.19 -22.78 14.90
CA ARG A 142 4.16 -23.35 15.84
C ARG A 142 3.49 -24.42 16.69
N GLU A 143 4.15 -25.57 16.87
CA GLU A 143 3.58 -26.77 17.50
C GLU A 143 2.96 -26.52 18.89
N HIS A 144 3.62 -25.71 19.72
CA HIS A 144 3.19 -25.37 21.08
C HIS A 144 2.84 -23.88 21.23
N GLY A 145 2.80 -23.15 20.11
CA GLY A 145 2.51 -21.71 20.05
C GLY A 145 3.61 -20.80 20.62
N GLN A 146 4.77 -21.33 21.03
CA GLN A 146 5.85 -20.52 21.59
C GLN A 146 6.73 -19.94 20.48
N TRP A 147 7.13 -18.68 20.59
CA TRP A 147 7.90 -17.99 19.54
C TRP A 147 9.13 -18.77 19.04
N GLU A 148 9.86 -19.42 19.95
CA GLU A 148 11.07 -20.19 19.68
C GLU A 148 10.84 -21.70 19.45
N ASP A 149 9.59 -22.14 19.25
CA ASP A 149 9.30 -23.52 18.87
C ASP A 149 10.09 -23.88 17.61
N LYS A 150 10.84 -25.00 17.68
CA LYS A 150 11.66 -25.51 16.58
C LYS A 150 10.83 -26.09 15.42
N THR A 151 9.56 -26.39 15.70
CA THR A 151 8.69 -27.14 14.80
C THR A 151 7.47 -26.32 14.42
N PHE A 152 7.23 -26.23 13.12
CA PHE A 152 5.95 -25.86 12.53
C PHE A 152 5.15 -27.12 12.17
N VAL A 153 3.86 -27.08 12.47
CA VAL A 153 2.89 -28.14 12.16
C VAL A 153 1.79 -27.62 11.25
N ALA A 154 1.27 -28.49 10.40
CA ALA A 154 0.11 -28.19 9.57
C ALA A 154 -1.17 -28.31 10.40
N TYR A 155 -2.11 -27.41 10.19
CA TYR A 155 -3.46 -27.51 10.71
C TYR A 155 -4.29 -28.49 9.86
N GLU A 156 -5.14 -29.26 10.53
CA GLU A 156 -6.08 -30.17 9.89
C GLU A 156 -7.46 -29.53 9.79
N LEU A 157 -8.13 -29.73 8.67
CA LEU A 157 -9.48 -29.26 8.43
C LEU A 157 -10.50 -30.24 9.04
N ALA A 158 -11.29 -29.76 10.00
CA ALA A 158 -12.28 -30.59 10.68
C ALA A 158 -13.46 -30.95 9.76
N CYS A 159 -13.97 -32.18 9.87
CA CYS A 159 -15.21 -32.57 9.21
C CYS A 159 -16.43 -32.01 9.96
N GLU A 160 -17.53 -31.76 9.25
CA GLU A 160 -18.81 -31.36 9.84
C GLU A 160 -19.35 -32.43 10.81
N ASP A 161 -19.14 -33.70 10.50
CA ASP A 161 -19.28 -34.79 11.46
C ASP A 161 -18.00 -34.92 12.30
N PRO A 162 -18.02 -34.56 13.60
CA PRO A 162 -16.84 -34.57 14.45
C PRO A 162 -16.30 -35.98 14.74
N GLN A 163 -17.05 -37.04 14.42
CA GLN A 163 -16.56 -38.42 14.56
C GLN A 163 -15.65 -38.84 13.41
N LYS A 164 -15.69 -38.14 12.27
CA LYS A 164 -14.87 -38.48 11.11
C LYS A 164 -13.46 -37.90 11.24
N PRO A 165 -12.42 -38.61 10.74
CA PRO A 165 -11.06 -38.10 10.73
C PRO A 165 -10.96 -36.77 9.98
N LYS A 166 -10.22 -35.81 10.55
CA LYS A 166 -9.92 -34.53 9.91
C LYS A 166 -9.17 -34.73 8.59
N LEU A 167 -9.16 -33.71 7.74
CA LEU A 167 -8.43 -33.72 6.47
C LEU A 167 -7.06 -33.07 6.64
N THR A 168 -6.02 -33.75 6.16
CA THR A 168 -4.66 -33.17 6.10
C THR A 168 -4.54 -32.18 4.94
N ILE A 169 -3.53 -31.31 4.98
CA ILE A 169 -3.28 -30.36 3.88
C ILE A 169 -3.05 -31.07 2.53
N GLU A 170 -2.50 -32.28 2.54
CA GLU A 170 -2.33 -33.09 1.33
C GLU A 170 -3.66 -33.60 0.76
N GLU A 171 -4.69 -33.74 1.58
CA GLU A 171 -6.02 -34.20 1.15
C GLU A 171 -6.88 -33.04 0.60
N TRP A 172 -6.84 -31.85 1.21
CA TRP A 172 -7.77 -30.76 0.87
C TRP A 172 -7.17 -29.65 -0.01
N LEU A 173 -5.86 -29.38 0.05
CA LEU A 173 -5.25 -28.35 -0.82
C LEU A 173 -5.36 -28.65 -2.32
N PRO A 174 -5.23 -29.90 -2.82
CA PRO A 174 -5.43 -30.19 -4.23
C PRO A 174 -6.85 -29.83 -4.70
N LEU A 175 -7.85 -30.08 -3.84
CA LEU A 175 -9.25 -29.77 -4.12
C LEU A 175 -9.49 -28.26 -4.12
N LEU A 176 -8.89 -27.53 -3.18
CA LEU A 176 -8.93 -26.06 -3.17
C LEU A 176 -8.29 -25.49 -4.44
N GLN A 177 -7.10 -25.95 -4.85
CA GLN A 177 -6.46 -25.46 -6.06
C GLN A 177 -7.33 -25.72 -7.30
N ALA A 178 -7.89 -26.93 -7.42
CA ALA A 178 -8.80 -27.27 -8.52
C ALA A 178 -10.03 -26.36 -8.55
N HIS A 179 -10.65 -26.10 -7.40
CA HIS A 179 -11.78 -25.18 -7.28
C HIS A 179 -11.39 -23.76 -7.67
N LEU A 180 -10.29 -23.22 -7.15
CA LEU A 180 -9.80 -21.88 -7.54
C LEU A 180 -9.53 -21.78 -9.04
N LYS A 181 -9.04 -22.85 -9.68
CA LYS A 181 -8.82 -22.91 -11.12
C LYS A 181 -10.15 -22.90 -11.90
N GLU A 182 -11.12 -23.72 -11.49
CA GLU A 182 -12.46 -23.75 -12.07
C GLU A 182 -13.16 -22.39 -12.00
N ARG A 183 -12.99 -21.67 -10.88
CA ARG A 183 -13.55 -20.34 -10.65
C ARG A 183 -12.79 -19.22 -11.38
N GLY A 184 -11.62 -19.50 -11.96
CA GLY A 184 -10.73 -18.49 -12.52
C GLY A 184 -10.08 -17.59 -11.46
N TRP A 185 -9.98 -18.05 -10.21
CA TRP A 185 -9.45 -17.29 -9.08
C TRP A 185 -8.02 -17.67 -8.70
N LEU A 186 -7.43 -18.69 -9.33
CA LEU A 186 -6.09 -19.18 -8.97
C LEU A 186 -5.01 -18.09 -9.01
N GLU A 187 -4.96 -17.31 -10.09
CA GLU A 187 -3.95 -16.25 -10.29
C GLU A 187 -4.04 -15.09 -9.29
N ILE A 188 -5.23 -14.87 -8.72
CA ILE A 188 -5.47 -13.82 -7.73
C ILE A 188 -5.37 -14.35 -6.29
N SER A 189 -5.07 -15.63 -6.10
CA SER A 189 -5.03 -16.28 -4.80
C SER A 189 -3.59 -16.52 -4.34
N MET A 190 -3.36 -16.28 -3.06
CA MET A 190 -2.13 -16.64 -2.37
C MET A 190 -2.51 -17.34 -1.07
N ILE A 191 -1.71 -18.29 -0.58
CA ILE A 191 -1.96 -19.00 0.68
C ILE A 191 -0.86 -18.75 1.69
N HIS A 192 -1.27 -18.50 2.93
CA HIS A 192 -0.38 -18.38 4.06
C HIS A 192 0.11 -19.74 4.55
N VAL A 193 1.41 -19.87 4.80
CA VAL A 193 2.00 -21.15 5.23
C VAL A 193 1.84 -21.31 6.73
N ALA A 194 2.46 -20.43 7.52
CA ALA A 194 2.36 -20.50 8.97
C ALA A 194 2.35 -19.14 9.65
N ASP A 195 3.51 -18.49 9.87
CA ASP A 195 3.70 -17.06 10.16
C ASP A 195 5.13 -16.85 10.71
N GLU A 196 5.79 -15.77 10.29
CA GLU A 196 7.05 -15.23 10.84
C GLU A 196 8.12 -16.29 11.22
N PRO A 197 8.65 -17.09 10.28
CA PRO A 197 9.77 -17.98 10.58
C PRO A 197 11.01 -17.18 11.00
N ILE A 198 11.73 -17.73 11.98
CA ILE A 198 13.00 -17.23 12.52
C ILE A 198 14.10 -18.28 12.33
N GLU A 199 15.35 -17.94 12.63
CA GLU A 199 16.49 -18.84 12.44
C GLU A 199 16.31 -20.22 13.10
N VAL A 200 15.70 -20.28 14.29
CA VAL A 200 15.55 -21.55 15.03
C VAL A 200 14.60 -22.55 14.37
N ASN A 201 13.66 -22.09 13.53
CA ASN A 201 12.58 -22.89 12.99
C ASN A 201 12.37 -22.76 11.47
N VAL A 202 13.18 -21.96 10.78
CA VAL A 202 13.12 -21.77 9.33
C VAL A 202 13.23 -23.08 8.55
N ALA A 203 14.00 -24.07 9.05
CA ALA A 203 14.10 -25.38 8.41
C ALA A 203 12.76 -26.14 8.45
N SER A 204 12.09 -26.15 9.60
CA SER A 204 10.77 -26.79 9.75
C SER A 204 9.70 -26.03 8.95
N TRP A 205 9.75 -24.69 8.96
CA TRP A 205 8.86 -23.87 8.13
C TRP A 205 9.03 -24.18 6.64
N LYS A 206 10.27 -24.32 6.15
CA LYS A 206 10.55 -24.68 4.74
C LYS A 206 9.99 -26.06 4.39
N GLU A 207 10.05 -27.03 5.29
CA GLU A 207 9.42 -28.34 5.06
C GLU A 207 7.90 -28.23 4.97
N LEU A 208 7.26 -27.48 5.86
CA LEU A 208 5.82 -27.22 5.78
C LEU A 208 5.46 -26.54 4.46
N SER A 209 6.21 -25.52 4.06
CA SER A 209 6.02 -24.85 2.77
C SER A 209 6.20 -25.81 1.58
N ASN A 210 7.15 -26.74 1.63
CA ASN A 210 7.33 -27.77 0.60
C ASN A 210 6.15 -28.73 0.52
N ARG A 211 5.53 -29.09 1.65
CA ARG A 211 4.28 -29.87 1.68
C ARG A 211 3.15 -29.12 0.95
N VAL A 212 2.99 -27.81 1.22
CA VAL A 212 2.02 -26.96 0.49
C VAL A 212 2.30 -26.98 -1.01
N ARG A 213 3.55 -26.78 -1.43
CA ARG A 213 3.94 -26.81 -2.87
C ARG A 213 3.65 -28.16 -3.54
N ARG A 214 3.86 -29.27 -2.83
CA ARG A 214 3.54 -30.61 -3.35
C ARG A 214 2.04 -30.81 -3.53
N ALA A 215 1.23 -30.32 -2.57
CA ALA A 215 -0.22 -30.49 -2.58
C ALA A 215 -0.94 -29.52 -3.54
N ALA A 216 -0.47 -28.28 -3.64
CA ALA A 216 -1.02 -27.23 -4.50
C ALA A 216 0.11 -26.49 -5.24
N PRO A 217 0.67 -27.08 -6.32
CA PRO A 217 1.86 -26.56 -6.97
C PRO A 217 1.67 -25.24 -7.71
N GLU A 218 0.46 -24.89 -8.12
CA GLU A 218 0.16 -23.65 -8.85
C GLU A 218 -0.27 -22.51 -7.90
N LEU A 219 -0.64 -22.83 -6.65
CA LEU A 219 -1.06 -21.84 -5.67
C LEU A 219 0.16 -21.14 -5.04
N ARG A 220 0.27 -19.82 -5.26
CA ARG A 220 1.36 -19.01 -4.70
C ARG A 220 1.29 -18.96 -3.18
N ARG A 221 2.44 -18.92 -2.51
CA ARG A 221 2.54 -18.79 -1.06
C ARG A 221 3.00 -17.38 -0.68
N ILE A 222 2.41 -16.84 0.38
CA ILE A 222 2.71 -15.54 0.99
C ILE A 222 2.89 -15.73 2.48
N ASP A 223 3.81 -15.04 3.14
CA ASP A 223 3.91 -15.02 4.60
C ASP A 223 4.70 -13.80 5.10
N ALA A 224 4.39 -13.36 6.33
CA ALA A 224 5.28 -12.46 7.06
C ALA A 224 6.57 -13.20 7.45
N ILE A 225 7.73 -12.53 7.38
CA ILE A 225 9.03 -13.20 7.53
C ILE A 225 10.01 -12.42 8.43
N HIS A 226 10.76 -13.16 9.24
CA HIS A 226 11.84 -12.66 10.11
C HIS A 226 13.18 -13.31 9.76
N VAL A 227 13.36 -13.67 8.49
CA VAL A 227 14.59 -14.26 7.93
C VAL A 227 14.93 -13.61 6.59
N PRO A 228 16.21 -13.58 6.21
CA PRO A 228 16.65 -12.91 4.98
C PRO A 228 16.43 -13.72 3.70
N ASP A 229 16.11 -15.02 3.79
CA ASP A 229 16.10 -15.90 2.62
C ASP A 229 15.14 -17.10 2.74
N LEU A 230 14.11 -17.10 1.90
CA LEU A 230 13.17 -18.20 1.67
C LEU A 230 13.12 -18.61 0.19
N SER A 231 14.24 -18.48 -0.53
CA SER A 231 14.33 -18.85 -1.95
C SER A 231 13.83 -20.27 -2.19
N ASN A 232 13.01 -20.44 -3.22
CA ASN A 232 12.30 -21.68 -3.59
C ASN A 232 11.23 -22.17 -2.58
N ALA A 233 11.08 -21.50 -1.43
CA ALA A 233 10.13 -21.86 -0.39
C ALA A 233 9.00 -20.83 -0.22
N LEU A 234 9.07 -19.65 -0.85
CA LEU A 234 8.03 -18.64 -0.77
C LEU A 234 8.03 -17.73 -2.00
N GLU A 235 6.86 -17.43 -2.56
CA GLU A 235 6.70 -16.57 -3.74
C GLU A 235 6.49 -15.09 -3.41
N VAL A 236 5.82 -14.79 -2.29
CA VAL A 236 5.55 -13.42 -1.83
C VAL A 236 6.12 -13.20 -0.43
N TRP A 237 7.14 -12.37 -0.32
CA TRP A 237 7.89 -12.16 0.92
C TRP A 237 7.39 -10.88 1.59
N VAL A 238 7.01 -10.97 2.86
CA VAL A 238 6.50 -9.83 3.63
C VAL A 238 7.35 -9.59 4.89
N PRO A 239 8.60 -9.10 4.77
CA PRO A 239 9.42 -8.77 5.94
C PRO A 239 8.82 -7.65 6.79
N GLN A 240 9.12 -7.67 8.09
CA GLN A 240 8.85 -6.52 8.97
C GLN A 240 9.71 -5.34 8.51
N LEU A 241 9.21 -4.10 8.64
CA LEU A 241 9.89 -2.91 8.09
C LEU A 241 11.37 -2.76 8.49
N ASN A 242 11.74 -3.04 9.73
CA ASN A 242 13.14 -3.03 10.20
C ASN A 242 13.98 -4.18 9.62
N TYR A 243 13.39 -5.36 9.39
CA TYR A 243 14.09 -6.45 8.72
C TYR A 243 14.26 -6.18 7.22
N LEU A 244 13.27 -5.53 6.59
CA LEU A 244 13.41 -5.00 5.24
C LEU A 244 14.60 -4.05 5.14
N GLU A 245 14.75 -3.11 6.08
CA GLU A 245 15.93 -2.24 6.15
C GLU A 245 17.22 -3.06 6.34
N GLN A 246 17.25 -3.94 7.34
CA GLN A 246 18.43 -4.71 7.72
C GLN A 246 18.97 -5.58 6.57
N TRP A 247 18.09 -6.14 5.75
CA TRP A 247 18.45 -7.10 4.69
C TRP A 247 18.08 -6.63 3.29
N LEU A 248 17.90 -5.32 3.07
CA LEU A 248 17.46 -4.76 1.79
C LEU A 248 18.23 -5.31 0.57
N PRO A 249 19.58 -5.42 0.56
CA PRO A 249 20.30 -5.96 -0.59
C PRO A 249 19.91 -7.42 -0.94
N ARG A 250 19.59 -8.24 0.07
CA ARG A 250 19.14 -9.62 -0.16
C ARG A 250 17.74 -9.67 -0.73
N PHE A 251 16.84 -8.84 -0.22
CA PHE A 251 15.48 -8.73 -0.76
C PHE A 251 15.46 -8.16 -2.17
N LYS A 252 16.33 -7.20 -2.50
CA LYS A 252 16.51 -6.72 -3.89
C LYS A 252 16.95 -7.82 -4.83
N LYS A 253 17.94 -8.63 -4.43
CA LYS A 253 18.37 -9.79 -5.21
C LYS A 253 17.25 -10.82 -5.39
N ALA A 254 16.42 -11.04 -4.37
CA ALA A 254 15.26 -11.92 -4.47
C ALA A 254 14.21 -11.37 -5.47
N GLN A 255 13.98 -10.05 -5.49
CA GLN A 255 13.10 -9.41 -6.48
C GLN A 255 13.59 -9.61 -7.91
N GLU A 256 14.91 -9.49 -8.15
CA GLU A 256 15.52 -9.78 -9.46
C GLU A 256 15.31 -11.24 -9.90
N GLN A 257 15.11 -12.15 -8.93
CA GLN A 257 14.80 -13.57 -9.15
C GLN A 257 13.30 -13.87 -9.25
N GLY A 258 12.45 -12.84 -9.27
CA GLY A 258 11.00 -12.96 -9.45
C GLY A 258 10.19 -13.05 -8.16
N VAL A 259 10.81 -12.87 -6.99
CA VAL A 259 10.06 -12.76 -5.72
C VAL A 259 9.25 -11.47 -5.70
N GLU A 260 7.98 -11.57 -5.35
CA GLU A 260 7.17 -10.41 -5.06
C GLU A 260 7.45 -9.95 -3.63
N LEU A 261 7.86 -8.69 -3.45
CA LEU A 261 8.25 -8.13 -2.16
C LEU A 261 7.18 -7.17 -1.64
N TRP A 262 6.68 -7.44 -0.44
CA TRP A 262 5.84 -6.54 0.34
C TRP A 262 6.59 -6.16 1.62
N PHE A 263 5.97 -5.39 2.51
CA PHE A 263 6.40 -5.34 3.91
C PHE A 263 5.20 -5.14 4.82
N TYR A 264 5.41 -5.33 6.11
CA TYR A 264 4.41 -5.03 7.12
C TYR A 264 4.98 -4.23 8.29
N THR A 265 4.06 -3.62 9.03
CA THR A 265 4.32 -3.14 10.40
C THR A 265 3.34 -3.81 11.35
N ALA A 266 3.69 -3.85 12.62
CA ALA A 266 2.83 -4.18 13.74
C ALA A 266 3.10 -3.18 14.86
N TRP A 267 3.01 -3.59 16.13
CA TRP A 267 3.49 -2.78 17.26
C TRP A 267 4.99 -2.48 17.20
N VAL A 268 5.72 -3.16 16.30
CA VAL A 268 7.12 -2.92 15.93
C VAL A 268 7.27 -2.78 14.41
N PRO A 269 8.32 -2.08 13.93
CA PRO A 269 9.27 -1.30 14.71
C PRO A 269 8.67 0.03 15.24
N GLN A 270 9.32 0.62 16.26
CA GLN A 270 8.92 1.87 16.88
C GLN A 270 10.03 2.95 16.78
N GLY A 271 9.83 4.09 17.44
CA GLY A 271 10.83 5.15 17.55
C GLY A 271 10.88 6.00 16.29
N ARG A 272 12.01 5.96 15.58
CA ARG A 272 12.20 6.75 14.36
C ARG A 272 11.45 6.18 13.16
N TYR A 273 11.19 4.88 13.13
CA TYR A 273 10.44 4.26 12.04
C TYR A 273 9.02 4.84 11.89
N PRO A 274 8.51 4.91 10.65
CA PRO A 274 7.10 5.18 10.40
C PRO A 274 6.28 3.96 10.83
N ASN A 275 5.08 4.23 11.34
CA ASN A 275 4.11 3.22 11.75
C ASN A 275 2.72 3.90 11.84
N ARG A 276 1.67 3.11 12.10
CA ARG A 276 0.27 3.56 12.17
C ARG A 276 -0.34 3.48 13.58
N LEU A 277 0.53 3.63 14.59
CA LEU A 277 0.17 3.64 15.99
C LEU A 277 -0.63 4.90 16.35
N MET A 278 -1.48 4.81 17.37
CA MET A 278 -2.42 5.87 17.75
C MET A 278 -1.75 7.14 18.27
N ASP A 279 -0.62 6.99 18.94
CA ASP A 279 0.18 8.06 19.52
C ASP A 279 1.19 8.67 18.54
N TYR A 280 1.19 8.23 17.28
CA TYR A 280 2.10 8.73 16.25
C TYR A 280 1.47 9.90 15.46
N PRO A 281 2.28 10.91 15.08
CA PRO A 281 1.87 11.89 14.09
C PRO A 281 1.45 11.21 12.78
N LEU A 282 0.30 11.61 12.20
CA LEU A 282 -0.29 10.96 11.02
C LEU A 282 0.64 10.90 9.80
N ILE A 283 1.60 11.83 9.67
CA ILE A 283 2.63 11.79 8.62
C ILE A 283 3.40 10.46 8.63
N LYS A 284 3.63 9.85 9.79
CA LYS A 284 4.29 8.55 9.88
C LYS A 284 3.50 7.45 9.22
N THR A 285 2.17 7.51 9.24
CA THR A 285 1.32 6.55 8.53
C THR A 285 1.41 6.77 7.02
N ARG A 286 1.42 8.02 6.56
CA ARG A 286 1.54 8.34 5.12
C ARG A 286 2.88 7.88 4.52
N VAL A 287 3.98 8.13 5.23
CA VAL A 287 5.35 7.87 4.72
C VAL A 287 5.62 6.37 4.48
N LEU A 288 4.89 5.46 5.13
CA LEU A 288 4.98 4.02 4.82
C LEU A 288 4.87 3.76 3.31
N HIS A 289 3.94 4.43 2.63
CA HIS A 289 3.68 4.19 1.22
C HIS A 289 4.66 4.89 0.29
N TRP A 290 5.43 5.86 0.80
CA TRP A 290 6.61 6.37 0.10
C TRP A 290 7.77 5.36 0.18
N ILE A 291 7.90 4.65 1.30
CA ILE A 291 8.86 3.55 1.45
C ILE A 291 8.53 2.39 0.52
N ASN A 292 7.24 2.08 0.28
CA ASN A 292 6.85 1.13 -0.78
C ASN A 292 7.50 1.51 -2.12
N TYR A 293 7.45 2.79 -2.51
CA TYR A 293 8.03 3.24 -3.76
C TYR A 293 9.56 3.14 -3.79
N THR A 294 10.25 3.66 -2.77
CA THR A 294 11.72 3.70 -2.70
C THR A 294 12.34 2.31 -2.62
N THR A 295 11.67 1.38 -1.93
CA THR A 295 12.11 -0.02 -1.82
C THR A 295 11.62 -0.88 -2.97
N GLY A 296 10.72 -0.40 -3.82
CA GLY A 296 10.09 -1.21 -4.87
C GLY A 296 9.21 -2.34 -4.34
N ALA A 297 8.79 -2.27 -3.07
CA ALA A 297 7.83 -3.21 -2.49
C ALA A 297 6.43 -2.93 -3.07
N THR A 298 5.80 -3.95 -3.65
CA THR A 298 4.53 -3.85 -4.38
C THR A 298 3.31 -4.04 -3.48
N GLY A 299 3.50 -4.33 -2.19
CA GLY A 299 2.40 -4.35 -1.25
C GLY A 299 2.75 -4.04 0.20
N TYR A 300 1.69 -3.83 0.98
CA TYR A 300 1.72 -3.52 2.40
C TYR A 300 0.71 -4.38 3.14
N LEU A 301 1.14 -4.95 4.27
CA LEU A 301 0.32 -5.74 5.17
C LEU A 301 0.27 -5.10 6.56
N HIS A 302 -0.86 -5.25 7.23
CA HIS A 302 -0.91 -5.14 8.68
C HIS A 302 -1.99 -6.06 9.28
N TRP A 303 -1.68 -6.68 10.40
CA TRP A 303 -2.54 -7.67 11.03
C TRP A 303 -3.87 -7.16 11.64
N GLY A 304 -4.07 -5.84 11.82
CA GLY A 304 -5.08 -5.32 12.75
C GLY A 304 -6.03 -4.27 12.18
N TRP A 305 -7.12 -4.69 11.53
CA TRP A 305 -8.17 -3.76 11.05
C TRP A 305 -9.18 -3.42 12.14
N ASN A 306 -9.76 -4.43 12.79
CA ASN A 306 -10.84 -4.29 13.79
C ASN A 306 -10.73 -5.29 14.96
N PHE A 307 -9.53 -5.62 15.45
CA PHE A 307 -9.38 -6.53 16.59
C PHE A 307 -9.71 -5.81 17.91
N TRP A 308 -10.97 -5.40 18.08
CA TRP A 308 -11.45 -4.58 19.20
C TRP A 308 -11.50 -5.32 20.53
N ASP A 309 -11.50 -6.65 20.50
CA ASP A 309 -11.48 -7.49 21.70
C ASP A 309 -10.06 -7.67 22.27
N VAL A 310 -9.03 -7.25 21.52
CA VAL A 310 -7.66 -7.15 22.02
C VAL A 310 -7.55 -5.84 22.82
N PRO A 311 -7.06 -5.85 24.08
CA PRO A 311 -6.84 -4.63 24.85
C PRO A 311 -6.00 -3.61 24.09
N PHE A 312 -6.41 -2.34 24.16
CA PHE A 312 -5.84 -1.25 23.38
C PHE A 312 -4.32 -1.06 23.57
N ASP A 313 -3.83 -1.36 24.77
CA ASP A 313 -2.45 -1.21 25.23
C ASP A 313 -1.75 -2.56 25.46
N GLN A 314 -2.33 -3.68 25.01
CA GLN A 314 -1.65 -4.98 25.08
C GLN A 314 -0.31 -4.96 24.32
N PHE A 315 -0.26 -4.18 23.23
CA PHE A 315 0.96 -3.89 22.48
C PHE A 315 1.22 -2.38 22.45
N ALA A 316 1.54 -1.80 21.29
CA ALA A 316 1.55 -0.36 21.13
C ALA A 316 0.12 0.19 20.95
N PRO A 317 -0.19 1.40 21.47
CA PRO A 317 -1.52 2.00 21.39
C PRO A 317 -2.13 1.95 19.98
N GLY A 318 -3.25 1.25 19.83
CA GLY A 318 -4.02 1.19 18.59
C GLY A 318 -3.39 0.38 17.45
N ASP A 319 -2.44 -0.51 17.75
CA ASP A 319 -1.88 -1.47 16.80
C ASP A 319 -2.95 -2.43 16.23
N ASN A 320 -3.82 -2.91 17.11
CA ASN A 320 -4.82 -3.95 16.86
C ASN A 320 -6.02 -3.53 15.98
N TRP A 321 -6.25 -2.23 15.78
CA TRP A 321 -7.33 -1.75 14.90
C TRP A 321 -7.04 -0.37 14.31
N ILE A 322 -7.60 -0.11 13.13
CA ILE A 322 -7.54 1.17 12.44
C ILE A 322 -8.93 1.78 12.22
N VAL A 323 -10.00 1.01 12.43
CA VAL A 323 -11.39 1.49 12.38
C VAL A 323 -12.03 1.44 13.75
N TRP A 324 -13.04 2.29 13.97
CA TRP A 324 -13.85 2.30 15.18
C TRP A 324 -15.11 1.46 14.99
N PRO A 325 -15.67 0.88 16.08
CA PRO A 325 -17.03 0.37 16.03
C PRO A 325 -18.02 1.46 15.60
N GLY A 326 -19.08 1.05 14.92
CA GLY A 326 -20.18 1.91 14.53
C GLY A 326 -21.50 1.17 14.62
N THR A 327 -22.61 1.89 14.50
CA THR A 327 -23.96 1.32 14.71
C THR A 327 -24.41 0.44 13.55
N ARG A 328 -24.05 0.79 12.31
CA ARG A 328 -24.47 0.08 11.08
C ARG A 328 -23.33 -0.66 10.39
N ALA A 329 -22.13 -0.15 10.55
CA ALA A 329 -20.86 -0.65 10.02
C ALA A 329 -19.73 0.05 10.80
N PRO A 330 -18.49 -0.48 10.74
CA PRO A 330 -17.32 0.22 11.27
C PRO A 330 -17.18 1.63 10.68
N ARG A 331 -16.54 2.53 11.43
CA ARG A 331 -16.26 3.91 11.00
C ARG A 331 -14.77 4.10 10.77
N SER A 332 -14.43 4.90 9.77
CA SER A 332 -13.04 5.32 9.51
C SER A 332 -12.42 6.01 10.73
N SER A 333 -11.09 6.10 10.74
CA SER A 333 -10.32 6.89 11.69
C SER A 333 -9.36 7.81 10.93
N LEU A 334 -8.87 8.86 11.59
CA LEU A 334 -7.85 9.74 11.02
C LEU A 334 -6.59 9.00 10.55
N ARG A 335 -6.25 7.87 11.21
CA ARG A 335 -5.14 7.01 10.79
C ARG A 335 -5.45 6.25 9.51
N TYR A 336 -6.70 5.81 9.34
CA TYR A 336 -7.09 5.14 8.11
C TYR A 336 -7.15 6.12 6.93
N GLU A 337 -7.67 7.33 7.16
CA GLU A 337 -7.63 8.42 6.16
C GLU A 337 -6.19 8.78 5.80
N ALA A 338 -5.28 8.91 6.78
CA ALA A 338 -3.87 9.13 6.51
C ALA A 338 -3.25 7.97 5.71
N MET A 339 -3.58 6.72 6.02
CA MET A 339 -3.14 5.57 5.24
C MET A 339 -3.66 5.64 3.79
N ARG A 340 -4.95 5.95 3.59
CA ARG A 340 -5.58 6.16 2.28
C ARG A 340 -4.80 7.20 1.47
N GLU A 341 -4.52 8.36 2.05
CA GLU A 341 -3.77 9.43 1.40
C GLU A 341 -2.33 9.02 1.05
N GLY A 342 -1.66 8.23 1.91
CA GLY A 342 -0.33 7.70 1.58
C GLY A 342 -0.36 6.70 0.42
N ILE A 343 -1.39 5.86 0.31
CA ILE A 343 -1.57 4.96 -0.84
C ILE A 343 -1.80 5.77 -2.12
N GLU A 344 -2.56 6.87 -2.04
CA GLU A 344 -2.73 7.81 -3.15
C GLU A 344 -1.40 8.50 -3.52
N ASP A 345 -0.56 8.87 -2.55
CA ASP A 345 0.77 9.44 -2.81
C ASP A 345 1.67 8.45 -3.56
N TYR A 346 1.62 7.15 -3.23
CA TYR A 346 2.31 6.12 -4.00
C TYR A 346 1.84 6.10 -5.46
N GLU A 347 0.54 6.23 -5.70
CA GLU A 347 0.02 6.27 -7.08
C GLU A 347 0.40 7.56 -7.81
N TYR A 348 0.53 8.70 -7.12
CA TYR A 348 1.09 9.93 -7.71
C TYR A 348 2.49 9.69 -8.27
N LEU A 349 3.36 9.00 -7.51
CA LEU A 349 4.70 8.62 -7.98
C LEU A 349 4.62 7.69 -9.20
N LYS A 350 3.72 6.70 -9.20
CA LYS A 350 3.52 5.82 -10.37
C LYS A 350 2.96 6.54 -11.60
N ILE A 351 2.08 7.53 -11.41
CA ILE A 351 1.58 8.36 -12.51
C ILE A 351 2.71 9.22 -13.07
N LEU A 352 3.54 9.83 -12.22
CA LEU A 352 4.70 10.61 -12.66
C LEU A 352 5.68 9.74 -13.46
N GLU A 353 5.98 8.53 -12.97
CA GLU A 353 6.86 7.57 -13.66
C GLU A 353 6.35 7.26 -15.07
N ARG A 354 5.07 6.86 -15.19
CA ARG A 354 4.44 6.58 -16.50
C ARG A 354 4.36 7.81 -17.41
N SER A 355 4.14 8.99 -16.84
CA SER A 355 4.10 10.25 -17.58
C SER A 355 5.47 10.62 -18.14
N ALA A 356 6.53 10.41 -17.34
CA ALA A 356 7.90 10.66 -17.75
C ALA A 356 8.36 9.66 -18.83
N GLU A 357 8.01 8.37 -18.70
CA GLU A 357 8.22 7.38 -19.76
C GLU A 357 7.51 7.75 -21.06
N ALA A 358 6.25 8.19 -20.98
CA ALA A 358 5.48 8.61 -22.15
C ALA A 358 6.11 9.83 -22.83
N ALA A 359 6.58 10.82 -22.04
CA ALA A 359 7.28 11.99 -22.55
C ALA A 359 8.62 11.61 -23.22
N ALA A 360 9.43 10.78 -22.57
CA ALA A 360 10.68 10.26 -23.13
C ALA A 360 10.45 9.54 -24.47
N ARG A 361 9.44 8.67 -24.56
CA ARG A 361 9.05 8.02 -25.83
C ARG A 361 8.60 9.02 -26.89
N ARG A 362 7.78 10.01 -26.54
CA ARG A 362 7.30 11.05 -27.46
C ARG A 362 8.44 11.85 -28.08
N PHE A 363 9.51 12.09 -27.31
CA PHE A 363 10.69 12.86 -27.74
C PHE A 363 11.88 11.99 -28.14
N ARG A 364 11.68 10.67 -28.26
CA ARG A 364 12.72 9.69 -28.63
C ARG A 364 13.99 9.81 -27.76
N VAL A 365 13.79 10.09 -26.48
CA VAL A 365 14.87 10.12 -25.48
C VAL A 365 15.23 8.68 -25.14
N HIS A 366 16.47 8.31 -25.44
CA HIS A 366 16.99 6.97 -25.20
C HIS A 366 17.78 6.93 -23.89
N GLY A 367 17.72 5.82 -23.16
CA GLY A 367 18.48 5.64 -21.91
C GLY A 367 17.92 6.33 -20.68
N PHE A 368 16.82 7.09 -20.80
CA PHE A 368 16.16 7.73 -19.65
C PHE A 368 15.55 6.70 -18.69
N ASP A 369 16.00 6.70 -17.44
CA ASP A 369 15.42 5.89 -16.36
C ASP A 369 14.37 6.71 -15.58
N ALA A 370 13.11 6.58 -16.00
CA ALA A 370 11.98 7.27 -15.38
C ALA A 370 11.82 6.91 -13.89
N ARG A 371 12.16 5.68 -13.50
CA ARG A 371 12.07 5.25 -12.11
C ARG A 371 13.13 5.95 -11.26
N GLN A 372 14.38 6.04 -11.72
CA GLN A 372 15.42 6.78 -11.01
C GLN A 372 15.10 8.28 -10.92
N PHE A 373 14.56 8.84 -11.98
CA PHE A 373 14.08 10.23 -11.98
C PHE A 373 13.02 10.47 -10.89
N VAL A 374 11.99 9.61 -10.79
CA VAL A 374 10.94 9.76 -9.77
C VAL A 374 11.43 9.41 -8.36
N LEU A 375 12.40 8.50 -8.22
CA LEU A 375 13.03 8.20 -6.93
C LEU A 375 13.61 9.45 -6.26
N MET A 376 14.09 10.43 -7.02
CA MET A 376 14.55 11.71 -6.47
C MET A 376 13.44 12.47 -5.72
N TYR A 377 12.19 12.42 -6.22
CA TYR A 377 11.04 13.02 -5.53
C TYR A 377 10.67 12.23 -4.27
N ALA A 378 10.67 10.90 -4.37
CA ALA A 378 10.36 10.06 -3.22
C ALA A 378 11.40 10.23 -2.10
N GLN A 379 12.68 10.26 -2.45
CA GLN A 379 13.81 10.48 -1.54
C GLN A 379 13.88 11.93 -1.04
N ALA A 380 13.25 12.89 -1.72
CA ALA A 380 13.13 14.24 -1.18
C ALA A 380 12.30 14.29 0.12
N LEU A 381 11.36 13.35 0.29
CA LEU A 381 10.55 13.19 1.49
C LEU A 381 11.07 12.10 2.43
N ALA A 382 11.42 10.93 1.87
CA ALA A 382 11.83 9.73 2.61
C ALA A 382 13.14 9.14 2.04
N PRO A 383 14.31 9.77 2.31
CA PRO A 383 15.61 9.26 1.90
C PRO A 383 15.90 7.82 2.33
N SER A 384 15.44 7.44 3.53
CA SER A 384 15.60 6.08 4.08
C SER A 384 14.40 5.67 4.94
N PHE A 385 14.47 4.50 5.57
CA PHE A 385 13.40 3.96 6.41
C PHE A 385 13.14 4.80 7.67
N GLN A 386 14.18 5.42 8.22
CA GLN A 386 14.10 6.17 9.49
C GLN A 386 14.38 7.67 9.32
N ASP A 387 15.06 8.04 8.24
CA ASP A 387 15.28 9.42 7.82
C ASP A 387 14.26 9.82 6.76
N TYR A 388 13.27 10.59 7.22
CA TYR A 388 12.18 11.17 6.44
C TYR A 388 11.69 12.44 7.14
N SER A 389 11.07 13.35 6.37
CA SER A 389 10.52 14.58 6.96
C SER A 389 9.38 14.27 7.93
N ARG A 390 9.43 14.91 9.09
CA ARG A 390 8.33 14.90 10.08
C ARG A 390 7.44 16.14 9.97
N ASP A 391 7.74 17.02 9.01
CA ASP A 391 6.97 18.21 8.71
C ASP A 391 5.95 17.91 7.59
N PRO A 392 4.63 17.96 7.88
CA PRO A 392 3.58 17.83 6.87
C PRO A 392 3.70 18.83 5.71
N GLY A 393 4.24 20.03 5.96
CA GLY A 393 4.47 21.03 4.93
C GLY A 393 5.41 20.54 3.83
N VAL A 394 6.47 19.82 4.21
CA VAL A 394 7.39 19.19 3.23
C VAL A 394 6.69 18.09 2.44
N LEU A 395 5.87 17.25 3.09
CA LEU A 395 5.10 16.21 2.40
C LEU A 395 4.20 16.82 1.32
N TYR A 396 3.40 17.82 1.69
CA TYR A 396 2.49 18.47 0.74
C TYR A 396 3.23 19.21 -0.37
N ALA A 397 4.37 19.85 -0.07
CA ALA A 397 5.19 20.51 -1.08
C ALA A 397 5.79 19.49 -2.08
N VAL A 398 6.27 18.33 -1.63
CA VAL A 398 6.77 17.25 -2.51
C VAL A 398 5.62 16.72 -3.37
N ARG A 399 4.45 16.49 -2.77
CA ARG A 399 3.25 16.02 -3.48
C ARG A 399 2.77 17.02 -4.53
N GLU A 400 2.81 18.31 -4.24
CA GLU A 400 2.54 19.38 -5.20
C GLU A 400 3.56 19.38 -6.34
N ALA A 401 4.86 19.26 -6.04
CA ALA A 401 5.90 19.17 -7.05
C ALA A 401 5.67 17.98 -8.01
N ILE A 402 5.24 16.82 -7.49
CA ILE A 402 4.85 15.66 -8.30
C ILE A 402 3.65 15.99 -9.20
N ALA A 403 2.59 16.58 -8.63
CA ALA A 403 1.37 16.92 -9.35
C ALA A 403 1.65 17.89 -10.53
N ARG A 404 2.43 18.94 -10.27
CA ARG A 404 2.85 19.92 -11.30
C ARG A 404 3.71 19.26 -12.37
N SER A 405 4.66 18.41 -11.98
CA SER A 405 5.47 17.66 -12.94
C SER A 405 4.65 16.75 -13.84
N ILE A 406 3.58 16.12 -13.33
CA ILE A 406 2.65 15.32 -14.16
C ILE A 406 1.98 16.19 -15.23
N GLU A 407 1.50 17.39 -14.87
CA GLU A 407 0.88 18.31 -15.83
C GLU A 407 1.89 18.83 -16.86
N MET A 408 3.07 19.22 -16.41
CA MET A 408 4.11 19.79 -17.27
C MET A 408 4.62 18.77 -18.31
N LEU A 409 4.66 17.48 -17.98
CA LEU A 409 5.02 16.42 -18.93
C LEU A 409 3.99 16.23 -20.06
N LYS A 410 2.80 16.82 -19.94
CA LYS A 410 1.77 16.82 -21.00
C LYS A 410 1.91 18.00 -21.97
N MET A 411 2.72 19.01 -21.63
CA MET A 411 2.89 20.20 -22.44
C MET A 411 3.51 19.90 -23.82
N ARG A 412 3.54 20.93 -24.67
CA ARG A 412 4.19 20.84 -25.99
C ARG A 412 5.68 20.50 -25.85
N VAL A 413 6.38 21.14 -24.92
CA VAL A 413 7.75 20.81 -24.51
C VAL A 413 7.65 20.21 -23.09
N PRO A 414 7.80 18.89 -22.93
CA PRO A 414 7.56 18.24 -21.65
C PRO A 414 8.75 18.45 -20.74
N VAL A 415 8.53 19.12 -19.62
CA VAL A 415 9.56 19.34 -18.61
C VAL A 415 9.03 18.85 -17.27
N ALA A 416 9.91 18.34 -16.41
CA ALA A 416 9.60 18.08 -15.02
C ALA A 416 10.79 18.46 -14.16
N ILE A 417 10.57 19.28 -13.14
CA ILE A 417 11.65 19.93 -12.39
C ILE A 417 11.46 19.71 -10.89
N LEU A 418 12.48 19.15 -10.27
CA LEU A 418 12.64 19.15 -8.83
C LEU A 418 13.64 20.23 -8.43
N ALA A 419 13.17 21.23 -7.67
CA ALA A 419 14.04 22.27 -7.12
C ALA A 419 14.32 22.00 -5.64
N ARG A 420 15.59 21.86 -5.27
CA ARG A 420 16.06 21.69 -3.89
C ARG A 420 16.80 22.95 -3.44
N ARG A 421 16.64 23.38 -2.19
CA ARG A 421 17.19 24.64 -1.68
C ARG A 421 17.90 24.47 -0.34
N ALA A 422 19.10 25.04 -0.25
CA ALA A 422 19.85 25.24 1.00
C ALA A 422 20.20 26.74 1.14
N GLY A 423 19.47 27.46 1.98
CA GLY A 423 19.62 28.93 2.07
C GLY A 423 19.26 29.62 0.75
N THR A 424 20.22 30.31 0.14
CA THR A 424 20.08 30.96 -1.17
C THR A 424 20.48 30.06 -2.34
N GLU A 425 21.15 28.94 -2.07
CA GLU A 425 21.54 27.98 -3.12
C GLU A 425 20.32 27.16 -3.53
N VAL A 426 20.08 27.09 -4.84
CA VAL A 426 19.03 26.28 -5.45
C VAL A 426 19.65 25.35 -6.47
N GLU A 427 19.27 24.08 -6.39
CA GLU A 427 19.63 23.04 -7.33
C GLU A 427 18.37 22.57 -8.03
N LEU A 428 18.32 22.75 -9.34
CA LEU A 428 17.32 22.14 -10.20
C LEU A 428 17.87 20.82 -10.71
N ARG A 429 17.04 19.79 -10.68
CA ARG A 429 17.26 18.53 -11.39
C ARG A 429 15.99 18.11 -12.09
N GLY A 430 16.10 17.51 -13.26
CA GLY A 430 14.90 16.99 -13.88
C GLY A 430 15.07 16.37 -15.25
N PHE A 431 13.94 16.35 -15.96
CA PHE A 431 13.81 15.82 -17.31
C PHE A 431 13.32 16.92 -18.27
N ALA A 432 13.92 16.98 -19.45
CA ALA A 432 13.46 17.74 -20.61
C ALA A 432 13.97 17.07 -21.90
N PRO A 433 13.39 17.36 -23.09
CA PRO A 433 13.95 16.87 -24.35
C PRO A 433 15.42 17.28 -24.53
N PRO A 434 16.26 16.44 -25.13
CA PRO A 434 17.67 16.76 -25.39
C PRO A 434 17.85 18.13 -26.06
N GLY A 435 18.83 18.89 -25.59
CA GLY A 435 19.12 20.24 -26.10
C GLY A 435 18.18 21.35 -25.61
N THR A 436 17.10 21.03 -24.88
CA THR A 436 16.29 22.05 -24.19
C THR A 436 17.18 22.84 -23.23
N LEU A 437 17.14 24.17 -23.29
CA LEU A 437 17.81 25.04 -22.33
C LEU A 437 16.89 25.30 -21.13
N ILE A 438 17.42 25.09 -19.94
CA ILE A 438 16.75 25.33 -18.66
C ILE A 438 17.55 26.39 -17.90
N GLY A 439 16.90 27.47 -17.47
CA GLY A 439 17.60 28.60 -16.85
C GLY A 439 16.97 29.18 -15.59
N ILE A 440 17.80 29.80 -14.76
CA ILE A 440 17.41 30.68 -13.64
C ILE A 440 18.18 31.98 -13.81
N GLY A 441 17.47 33.08 -14.08
CA GLY A 441 18.11 34.35 -14.44
C GLY A 441 18.99 34.19 -15.68
N ASP A 442 20.27 34.58 -15.57
CA ASP A 442 21.23 34.50 -16.67
C ASP A 442 21.91 33.11 -16.78
N LEU A 443 21.76 32.25 -15.77
CA LEU A 443 22.35 30.91 -15.77
C LEU A 443 21.47 29.95 -16.55
N LYS A 444 22.07 29.19 -17.48
CA LYS A 444 21.39 28.17 -18.29
C LYS A 444 22.19 26.87 -18.32
N THR A 445 21.48 25.75 -18.44
CA THR A 445 22.03 24.42 -18.72
C THR A 445 21.23 23.78 -19.85
N ALA A 446 21.86 22.91 -20.65
CA ALA A 446 21.16 22.13 -21.66
C ALA A 446 20.83 20.73 -21.13
N ALA A 447 19.65 20.20 -21.45
CA ALA A 447 19.32 18.80 -21.20
C ALA A 447 20.21 17.87 -22.04
N ALA A 448 20.72 16.83 -21.39
CA ALA A 448 21.60 15.83 -22.00
C ALA A 448 20.83 14.91 -22.97
N GLU A 449 21.57 14.01 -23.66
CA GLU A 449 20.98 13.06 -24.61
C GLU A 449 19.98 12.09 -23.97
N ASP A 450 20.16 11.76 -22.68
CA ASP A 450 19.23 10.97 -21.88
C ASP A 450 18.07 11.81 -21.30
N GLY A 451 17.98 13.09 -21.68
CA GLY A 451 16.98 14.05 -21.24
C GLY A 451 17.18 14.58 -19.81
N SER A 452 18.21 14.11 -19.10
CA SER A 452 18.50 14.60 -17.75
C SER A 452 19.13 16.00 -17.79
N PHE A 453 18.89 16.80 -16.75
CA PHE A 453 19.62 18.04 -16.54
C PHE A 453 19.85 18.33 -15.06
N THR A 454 20.86 19.15 -14.77
CA THR A 454 21.08 19.74 -13.45
C THR A 454 21.55 21.18 -13.62
N LEU A 455 21.02 22.09 -12.79
CA LEU A 455 21.43 23.49 -12.74
C LEU A 455 21.58 23.92 -11.28
N ALA A 456 22.74 24.44 -10.91
CA ALA A 456 22.94 25.09 -9.62
C ALA A 456 22.94 26.61 -9.82
N ALA A 457 22.18 27.32 -9.00
CA ALA A 457 22.03 28.77 -9.05
C ALA A 457 21.84 29.34 -7.64
N THR A 458 21.90 30.67 -7.52
CA THR A 458 21.47 31.39 -6.32
C THR A 458 20.15 32.10 -6.60
N ALA A 459 19.20 32.02 -5.66
CA ALA A 459 17.90 32.65 -5.80
C ALA A 459 17.35 33.13 -4.45
N ALA A 460 16.57 34.22 -4.49
CA ALA A 460 15.85 34.71 -3.32
C ALA A 460 14.92 33.62 -2.74
N PRO A 461 14.61 33.65 -1.42
CA PRO A 461 13.66 32.74 -0.79
C PRO A 461 12.33 32.58 -1.55
N GLY A 462 11.79 31.37 -1.57
CA GLY A 462 10.49 31.05 -2.19
C GLY A 462 10.58 30.22 -3.48
N PRO A 463 9.51 30.19 -4.30
CA PRO A 463 9.54 29.57 -5.61
C PRO A 463 10.58 30.23 -6.53
N VAL A 464 11.17 29.45 -7.44
CA VAL A 464 12.11 29.96 -8.46
C VAL A 464 11.44 29.99 -9.83
N THR A 465 11.62 31.10 -10.55
CA THR A 465 11.21 31.21 -11.94
C THR A 465 12.24 30.51 -12.82
N VAL A 466 11.82 29.49 -13.54
CA VAL A 466 12.65 28.70 -14.46
C VAL A 466 12.25 29.01 -15.89
N THR A 467 13.21 29.43 -16.71
CA THR A 467 13.03 29.63 -18.16
C THR A 467 13.30 28.32 -18.90
N ILE A 468 12.50 28.03 -19.91
CA ILE A 468 12.60 26.84 -20.74
C ILE A 468 12.59 27.29 -22.20
N GLU A 469 13.63 26.93 -22.95
CA GLU A 469 13.77 27.21 -24.38
C GLU A 469 14.04 25.90 -25.14
N HIS A 470 13.20 25.58 -26.12
CA HIS A 470 13.37 24.42 -26.99
C HIS A 470 12.85 24.74 -28.39
N ASP A 471 13.74 24.71 -29.37
CA ASP A 471 13.48 25.18 -30.74
C ASP A 471 12.85 26.59 -30.73
N ASP A 472 11.63 26.74 -31.26
CA ASP A 472 10.90 28.01 -31.35
C ASP A 472 9.97 28.27 -30.14
N VAL A 473 10.06 27.45 -29.07
CA VAL A 473 9.18 27.54 -27.90
C VAL A 473 9.98 28.04 -26.69
N GLU A 474 9.54 29.18 -26.14
CA GLU A 474 10.07 29.75 -24.91
C GLU A 474 8.94 30.03 -23.92
N PHE A 475 9.13 29.64 -22.66
CA PHE A 475 8.19 29.96 -21.57
C PHE A 475 8.88 29.91 -20.20
N SER A 476 8.23 30.50 -19.20
CA SER A 476 8.71 30.51 -17.82
C SER A 476 7.68 29.88 -16.89
N ILE A 477 8.18 29.18 -15.87
CA ILE A 477 7.35 28.53 -14.85
C ILE A 477 7.87 28.85 -13.45
N ALA A 478 6.97 28.98 -12.48
CA ALA A 478 7.35 29.06 -11.07
C ALA A 478 7.43 27.65 -10.48
N VAL A 479 8.62 27.27 -10.00
CA VAL A 479 8.88 25.95 -9.40
C VAL A 479 9.05 26.12 -7.89
N PRO A 480 8.21 25.48 -7.05
CA PRO A 480 8.40 25.51 -5.60
C PRO A 480 9.70 24.82 -5.21
N THR A 481 10.43 25.38 -4.25
CA THR A 481 11.69 24.81 -3.78
C THR A 481 11.50 23.99 -2.51
N LEU A 482 11.96 22.74 -2.53
CA LEU A 482 11.96 21.84 -1.37
C LEU A 482 13.25 22.02 -0.56
N PRO A 483 13.24 21.84 0.77
CA PRO A 483 14.47 21.82 1.57
C PRO A 483 15.47 20.79 1.04
N LYS A 484 16.75 21.16 0.96
CA LYS A 484 17.84 20.27 0.51
C LYS A 484 18.28 19.27 1.57
#